data_AF-A0A672IE57-F1
#
_entry.id   AF-A0A672IE57-F1
#
_cell.length_a   1.000
_cell.length_b   1.000
_cell.length_c   1.000
_cell.angle_alpha   90.00
_cell.angle_beta   90.00
_cell.angle_gamma   90.00
#
_symmetry.space_group_name_H-M   'P 1'
#
loop_
_entity.id
_entity.type
_entity.pdbx_description
1 polymer ?
#
loop_
_entity_poly.entity_id
_entity_poly.type
_entity_poly.pdbx_seq_one_letter_code
_entity_poly.pdbx_strand_id
1 'polypeptide(L)'
;MDDIYRFPVYFNCGEVLSQTQKRKITTYFQVKRKSGGGECSPVEEVSGNTYKTAFRQREDQQSVLQRTQHVVQLMEGRLTLTVKESLDPQSSGHTSTSTTSTFSSSSTSSTRPAQVFRSAQEEIHQNQDQGQESKRIVLLGKTGYGKSSLANIILGENLFTVHDSSVSGTATCRSETRDVSDRKITLVDTPGLFDTERSEEDLRSEVLRCITECAPGIHAFLIVLKVERFTEQEQAVISRICEYFSQDILNHAVVVFTFGNELGEGKKSRSTSVRIKN
;
A
#
# COMPACT_ATOMS: atom_id res chain seq x y z
N MET A 1 -23.44 -9.83 28.95
CA MET A 1 -22.44 -8.80 29.34
C MET A 1 -22.57 -7.64 28.35
N ASP A 2 -23.78 -7.12 28.13
CA ASP A 2 -24.15 -6.49 26.84
C ASP A 2 -24.90 -5.17 27.01
N ASP A 3 -24.34 -4.22 27.75
CA ASP A 3 -25.01 -2.92 27.95
C ASP A 3 -24.12 -1.69 27.73
N ILE A 4 -22.90 -1.88 27.19
CA ILE A 4 -21.97 -0.77 26.88
C ILE A 4 -22.05 -0.30 25.42
N TYR A 5 -22.52 -1.13 24.49
CA TYR A 5 -22.64 -0.79 23.08
C TYR A 5 -24.11 -0.69 22.71
N ARG A 6 -24.65 0.54 22.70
CA ARG A 6 -26.11 0.79 22.62
C ARG A 6 -26.57 1.35 21.27
N PHE A 7 -25.65 1.75 20.40
CA PHE A 7 -25.99 2.45 19.16
C PHE A 7 -25.62 1.61 17.93
N PRO A 8 -26.53 0.75 17.45
CA PRO A 8 -26.24 -0.14 16.33
C PRO A 8 -26.12 0.60 15.00
N VAL A 9 -25.27 0.07 14.14
CA VAL A 9 -25.22 0.34 12.71
C VAL A 9 -25.29 -1.01 12.00
N TYR A 10 -26.23 -1.10 11.05
CA TYR A 10 -26.39 -2.26 10.19
C TYR A 10 -25.70 -2.00 8.87
N PHE A 11 -25.14 -3.05 8.27
CA PHE A 11 -24.56 -2.92 6.95
C PHE A 11 -24.66 -4.19 6.12
N ASN A 12 -24.71 -3.99 4.81
CA ASN A 12 -24.66 -5.06 3.81
C ASN A 12 -23.40 -4.91 2.96
N CYS A 13 -22.77 -6.03 2.64
CA CYS A 13 -21.53 -6.07 1.86
C CYS A 13 -21.57 -7.02 0.66
N GLY A 14 -22.75 -7.52 0.27
CA GLY A 14 -22.92 -8.34 -0.95
C GLY A 14 -22.32 -9.76 -0.90
N GLU A 15 -21.51 -10.08 0.11
CA GLU A 15 -20.86 -11.37 0.30
C GLU A 15 -20.88 -11.82 1.76
N VAL A 16 -20.66 -13.13 1.99
CA VAL A 16 -20.54 -13.71 3.34
C VAL A 16 -19.13 -13.44 3.89
N LEU A 17 -19.06 -12.85 5.08
CA LEU A 17 -17.80 -12.45 5.70
C LEU A 17 -17.14 -13.57 6.52
N SER A 18 -15.87 -13.83 6.23
CA SER A 18 -14.98 -14.60 7.09
C SER A 18 -14.70 -13.90 8.42
N GLN A 19 -14.26 -14.65 9.43
CA GLN A 19 -13.88 -14.08 10.73
C GLN A 19 -12.78 -13.02 10.64
N THR A 20 -11.83 -13.19 9.71
CA THR A 20 -10.76 -12.22 9.45
C THR A 20 -11.31 -10.92 8.87
N GLN A 21 -12.29 -11.00 7.96
CA GLN A 21 -12.96 -9.82 7.41
C GLN A 21 -13.78 -9.10 8.49
N LYS A 22 -14.55 -9.84 9.31
CA LYS A 22 -15.32 -9.30 10.44
C LYS A 22 -14.40 -8.50 11.39
N ARG A 23 -13.25 -9.05 11.77
CA ARG A 23 -12.24 -8.35 12.59
C ARG A 23 -11.71 -7.07 11.93
N LYS A 24 -11.34 -7.12 10.65
CA LYS A 24 -10.87 -5.93 9.91
C LYS A 24 -11.92 -4.83 9.85
N ILE A 25 -13.18 -5.19 9.66
CA ILE A 25 -14.30 -4.24 9.63
C ILE A 25 -14.52 -3.63 11.01
N THR A 26 -14.46 -4.42 12.09
CA THR A 26 -14.48 -3.88 13.46
C THR A 26 -13.36 -2.86 13.66
N THR A 27 -12.12 -3.20 13.30
CA THR A 27 -10.99 -2.26 13.41
C THR A 27 -11.21 -0.99 12.56
N TYR A 28 -11.79 -1.12 11.37
CA TYR A 28 -12.11 0.03 10.53
C TYR A 28 -13.10 0.99 11.22
N PHE A 29 -14.16 0.46 11.82
CA PHE A 29 -15.15 1.27 12.54
C PHE A 29 -14.59 1.91 13.82
N GLN A 30 -13.57 1.30 14.44
CA GLN A 30 -12.87 1.88 15.58
C GLN A 30 -11.96 3.08 15.22
N VAL A 31 -11.61 3.28 13.95
CA VAL A 31 -10.71 4.35 13.51
C VAL A 31 -11.51 5.59 13.09
N LYS A 32 -11.68 6.54 14.02
CA LYS A 32 -12.44 7.79 13.84
C LYS A 32 -12.09 8.56 12.56
N ARG A 33 -10.81 8.75 12.27
CA ARG A 33 -10.36 9.45 11.04
C ARG A 33 -10.72 8.75 9.72
N LYS A 34 -11.07 7.46 9.75
CA LYS A 34 -11.40 6.67 8.55
C LYS A 34 -12.91 6.51 8.36
N SER A 35 -13.61 6.15 9.44
CA SER A 35 -15.03 5.80 9.41
C SER A 35 -15.93 6.86 10.05
N GLY A 36 -15.37 7.82 10.79
CA GLY A 36 -16.14 8.69 11.69
C GLY A 36 -16.51 8.00 13.02
N GLY A 37 -16.28 6.69 13.14
CA GLY A 37 -16.68 5.90 14.29
C GLY A 37 -15.75 6.01 15.50
N GLY A 38 -15.84 5.03 16.38
CA GLY A 38 -15.11 4.96 17.64
C GLY A 38 -15.28 3.60 18.29
N GLU A 39 -15.23 3.54 19.62
CA GLU A 39 -15.31 2.26 20.33
C GLU A 39 -16.61 1.52 20.00
N CYS A 40 -16.48 0.31 19.42
CA CYS A 40 -17.61 -0.47 18.93
C CYS A 40 -17.46 -1.97 19.22
N SER A 41 -18.58 -2.68 19.23
CA SER A 41 -18.64 -4.12 19.38
C SER A 41 -18.03 -4.85 18.17
N PRO A 42 -17.62 -6.12 18.34
CA PRO A 42 -17.32 -6.99 17.20
C PRO A 42 -18.48 -7.03 16.19
N VAL A 43 -18.14 -7.25 14.92
CA VAL A 43 -19.13 -7.42 13.86
C VAL A 43 -19.85 -8.76 14.05
N GLU A 44 -21.17 -8.70 14.14
CA GLU A 44 -22.06 -9.85 14.27
C GLU A 44 -22.92 -10.01 13.01
N GLU A 45 -23.22 -11.26 12.66
CA GLU A 45 -24.13 -11.58 11.57
C GLU A 45 -25.57 -11.51 12.04
N VAL A 46 -26.42 -10.84 11.27
CA VAL A 46 -27.85 -10.75 11.55
C VAL A 46 -28.62 -11.71 10.65
N SER A 47 -28.42 -11.60 9.34
CA SER A 47 -29.08 -12.46 8.35
C SER A 47 -28.39 -12.38 6.98
N GLY A 48 -27.91 -13.53 6.49
CA GLY A 48 -27.25 -13.65 5.18
C GLY A 48 -26.07 -12.69 5.05
N ASN A 49 -26.20 -11.68 4.18
CA ASN A 49 -25.14 -10.70 3.89
C ASN A 49 -25.28 -9.42 4.72
N THR A 50 -26.12 -9.45 5.77
CA THR A 50 -26.41 -8.32 6.65
C THR A 50 -25.76 -8.53 8.01
N TYR A 51 -24.99 -7.53 8.42
CA TYR A 51 -24.18 -7.54 9.62
C TYR A 51 -24.50 -6.33 10.49
N LYS A 52 -24.13 -6.39 11.77
CA LYS A 52 -24.26 -5.28 12.71
C LYS A 52 -22.97 -5.08 13.52
N THR A 53 -22.71 -3.83 13.89
CA THR A 53 -21.80 -3.45 14.98
C THR A 53 -22.48 -2.35 15.78
N ALA A 54 -22.25 -2.29 17.09
CA ALA A 54 -22.84 -1.27 17.95
C ALA A 54 -21.74 -0.39 18.54
N PHE A 55 -21.94 0.93 18.47
CA PHE A 55 -21.03 1.91 19.05
C PHE A 55 -21.40 2.21 20.49
N ARG A 56 -20.38 2.61 21.26
CA ARG A 56 -20.54 3.03 22.65
C ARG A 56 -21.13 4.44 22.76
N GLN A 57 -20.75 5.33 21.84
CA GLN A 57 -21.18 6.72 21.80
C GLN A 57 -22.11 6.97 20.61
N ARG A 58 -23.12 7.83 20.81
CA ARG A 58 -24.11 8.14 19.75
C ARG A 58 -23.51 8.99 18.64
N GLU A 59 -22.56 9.86 19.00
CA GLU A 59 -21.89 10.77 18.08
C GLU A 59 -21.05 10.00 17.05
N ASP A 60 -20.39 8.93 17.47
CA ASP A 60 -19.62 8.05 16.59
C ASP A 60 -20.55 7.29 15.63
N GLN A 61 -21.70 6.79 16.11
CA GLN A 61 -22.74 6.17 15.28
C GLN A 61 -23.29 7.15 14.23
N GLN A 62 -23.65 8.37 14.63
CA GLN A 62 -24.13 9.40 13.71
C GLN A 62 -23.08 9.79 12.67
N SER A 63 -21.81 9.90 13.08
CA SER A 63 -20.70 10.23 12.18
C SER A 63 -20.46 9.15 11.13
N VAL A 64 -20.61 7.87 11.49
CA VAL A 64 -20.60 6.75 10.53
C VAL A 64 -21.78 6.85 9.57
N LEU A 65 -22.99 7.07 10.09
CA LEU A 65 -24.22 7.12 9.29
C LEU A 65 -24.33 8.35 8.36
N GLN A 66 -23.48 9.38 8.52
CA GLN A 66 -23.37 10.47 7.54
C GLN A 66 -22.92 9.98 6.16
N ARG A 67 -22.30 8.81 6.07
CA ARG A 67 -21.86 8.18 4.83
C ARG A 67 -22.69 6.93 4.60
N THR A 68 -23.40 6.85 3.47
CA THR A 68 -24.15 5.64 3.12
C THR A 68 -23.24 4.47 2.74
N GLN A 69 -21.98 4.75 2.37
CA GLN A 69 -21.00 3.75 1.97
C GLN A 69 -19.64 3.95 2.67
N HIS A 70 -19.10 2.83 3.13
CA HIS A 70 -17.74 2.71 3.66
C HIS A 70 -16.94 1.73 2.83
N VAL A 71 -15.72 2.08 2.47
CA VAL A 71 -14.82 1.19 1.72
C VAL A 71 -13.73 0.70 2.67
N VAL A 72 -13.75 -0.60 2.94
CA VAL A 72 -12.76 -1.28 3.79
C VAL A 72 -11.75 -1.99 2.91
N GLN A 73 -10.46 -1.73 3.15
CA GLN A 73 -9.38 -2.41 2.43
C GLN A 73 -9.10 -3.78 3.09
N LEU A 74 -9.40 -4.85 2.37
CA LEU A 74 -9.12 -6.23 2.74
C LEU A 74 -7.83 -6.73 2.06
N MET A 75 -7.41 -7.96 2.38
CA MET A 75 -6.25 -8.59 1.74
C MET A 75 -6.52 -8.91 0.26
N GLU A 76 -7.76 -9.29 -0.07
CA GLU A 76 -8.19 -9.71 -1.40
C GLU A 76 -8.82 -8.58 -2.23
N GLY A 77 -8.79 -7.34 -1.72
CA GLY A 77 -9.34 -6.19 -2.45
C GLY A 77 -10.07 -5.20 -1.55
N ARG A 78 -11.11 -4.59 -2.10
CA ARG A 78 -11.93 -3.58 -1.42
C ARG A 78 -13.32 -4.11 -1.19
N LEU A 79 -13.80 -3.97 0.03
CA LEU A 79 -15.17 -4.30 0.39
C LEU A 79 -15.95 -3.01 0.63
N THR A 80 -17.05 -2.85 -0.10
CA THR A 80 -17.97 -1.73 0.10
C THR A 80 -19.07 -2.16 1.05
N LEU A 81 -19.18 -1.48 2.18
CA LEU A 81 -20.24 -1.64 3.17
C LEU A 81 -21.28 -0.57 2.92
N THR A 82 -22.53 -0.97 2.67
CA THR A 82 -23.67 -0.05 2.64
C THR A 82 -24.29 -0.01 4.04
N VAL A 83 -24.16 1.11 4.75
CA VAL A 83 -24.59 1.26 6.15
C VAL A 83 -25.98 1.87 6.26
N LYS A 84 -26.74 1.45 7.29
CA LYS A 84 -28.08 1.93 7.63
C LYS A 84 -28.28 1.94 9.15
N GLU A 85 -29.16 2.81 9.63
CA GLU A 85 -29.49 2.92 11.06
C GLU A 85 -30.43 1.79 11.52
N SER A 86 -31.35 1.35 10.66
CA SER A 86 -32.31 0.28 10.97
C SER A 86 -32.48 -0.68 9.79
N LEU A 87 -32.97 -1.88 10.09
CA LEU A 87 -33.36 -2.91 9.12
C LEU A 87 -34.78 -2.72 8.58
N ASP A 88 -35.57 -1.81 9.17
CA ASP A 88 -36.95 -1.58 8.74
C ASP A 88 -37.03 -0.70 7.47
N PRO A 89 -37.85 -1.08 6.46
CA PRO A 89 -37.96 -0.34 5.20
C PRO A 89 -38.69 1.03 5.25
N GLN A 90 -38.89 1.66 6.41
CA GLN A 90 -39.76 2.84 6.53
C GLN A 90 -39.14 3.93 7.41
N SER A 91 -38.38 4.82 6.79
CA SER A 91 -38.22 6.22 7.23
C SER A 91 -37.72 7.04 6.04
N SER A 92 -38.66 7.49 5.22
CA SER A 92 -38.46 8.48 4.18
C SER A 92 -38.58 9.90 4.76
N GLY A 93 -37.58 10.73 4.51
CA GLY A 93 -37.73 12.14 4.16
C GLY A 93 -38.09 13.15 5.28
N HIS A 94 -37.22 14.15 5.44
CA HIS A 94 -37.68 15.53 5.56
C HIS A 94 -36.73 16.49 4.82
N THR A 95 -37.38 17.37 4.08
CA THR A 95 -36.95 18.42 3.16
C THR A 95 -36.04 19.47 3.80
N SER A 96 -35.06 19.97 3.03
CA SER A 96 -34.66 21.39 3.06
C SER A 96 -34.08 21.84 1.71
N THR A 97 -34.91 22.63 1.06
CA THR A 97 -34.73 23.74 0.12
C THR A 97 -33.34 24.14 -0.41
N SER A 98 -33.39 24.51 -1.69
CA SER A 98 -32.41 25.08 -2.63
C SER A 98 -31.42 26.11 -2.08
N THR A 99 -30.18 26.05 -2.59
CA THR A 99 -29.49 27.24 -3.10
C THR A 99 -28.45 26.83 -4.13
N THR A 100 -28.70 27.23 -5.37
CA THR A 100 -27.73 27.22 -6.47
C THR A 100 -26.60 28.18 -6.10
N SER A 101 -25.41 27.66 -5.83
CA SER A 101 -24.18 28.46 -5.85
C SER A 101 -23.21 27.80 -6.81
N THR A 102 -23.11 28.44 -7.97
CA THR A 102 -22.01 28.26 -8.91
C THR A 102 -20.72 28.65 -8.18
N PHE A 103 -20.02 27.67 -7.63
CA PHE A 103 -18.61 27.80 -7.29
C PHE A 103 -17.84 26.87 -8.22
N SER A 104 -17.22 27.49 -9.23
CA SER A 104 -16.10 26.92 -9.94
C SER A 104 -14.95 26.75 -8.93
N SER A 105 -14.88 25.59 -8.30
CA SER A 105 -13.68 25.13 -7.62
C SER A 105 -13.09 24.01 -8.45
N SER A 106 -11.94 24.27 -9.05
CA SER A 106 -11.06 23.27 -9.63
C SER A 106 -10.74 22.22 -8.58
N SER A 107 -11.49 21.12 -8.61
CA SER A 107 -11.22 19.91 -7.84
C SER A 107 -9.93 19.30 -8.40
N THR A 108 -8.83 19.48 -7.67
CA THR A 108 -7.67 18.61 -7.82
C THR A 108 -8.14 17.22 -7.41
N SER A 109 -8.42 16.38 -8.41
CA SER A 109 -8.76 14.98 -8.22
C SER A 109 -7.68 14.32 -7.37
N SER A 110 -8.03 13.79 -6.20
CA SER A 110 -7.13 12.97 -5.38
C SER A 110 -6.97 11.60 -6.02
N THR A 111 -6.28 11.58 -7.16
CA THR A 111 -5.96 10.36 -7.90
C THR A 111 -5.12 9.44 -7.02
N ARG A 112 -5.51 8.17 -6.90
CA ARG A 112 -4.78 7.22 -6.05
C ARG A 112 -3.35 7.04 -6.58
N PRO A 113 -2.31 6.95 -5.73
CA PRO A 113 -0.93 6.75 -6.16
C PRO A 113 -0.76 5.59 -7.17
N ALA A 114 -1.36 4.42 -6.92
CA ALA A 114 -1.35 3.30 -7.87
C ALA A 114 -2.02 3.58 -9.23
N GLN A 115 -2.98 4.51 -9.31
CA GLN A 115 -3.56 4.94 -10.59
C GLN A 115 -2.61 5.88 -11.32
N VAL A 116 -2.00 6.82 -10.59
CA VAL A 116 -0.93 7.69 -11.13
C VAL A 116 0.22 6.85 -11.67
N PHE A 117 0.64 5.83 -10.92
CA PHE A 117 1.67 4.89 -11.35
C PHE A 117 1.29 4.18 -12.66
N ARG A 118 0.08 3.62 -12.74
CA ARG A 118 -0.40 2.93 -13.96
C ARG A 118 -0.46 3.86 -15.17
N SER A 119 -1.08 5.02 -15.03
CA SER A 119 -1.18 5.99 -16.13
C SER A 119 0.20 6.45 -16.61
N ALA A 120 1.11 6.78 -15.69
CA ALA A 120 2.46 7.18 -16.04
C ALA A 120 3.26 6.03 -16.71
N GLN A 121 3.08 4.78 -16.27
CA GLN A 121 3.71 3.62 -16.91
C GLN A 121 3.19 3.36 -18.33
N GLU A 122 1.89 3.56 -18.57
CA GLU A 122 1.26 3.37 -19.88
C GLU A 122 1.69 4.46 -20.87
N GLU A 123 1.72 5.73 -20.44
CA GLU A 123 2.19 6.85 -21.27
C GLU A 123 3.65 6.68 -21.73
N ILE A 124 4.51 6.19 -20.83
CA ILE A 124 5.93 5.97 -21.12
C ILE A 124 6.14 4.75 -22.03
N HIS A 125 5.29 3.71 -21.92
CA HIS A 125 5.35 2.53 -22.80
C HIS A 125 5.02 2.82 -24.27
N GLN A 126 4.28 3.90 -24.57
CA GLN A 126 3.88 4.24 -25.94
C GLN A 126 5.00 4.89 -26.78
N ASN A 127 6.12 5.28 -26.17
CA ASN A 127 7.28 5.90 -26.82
C ASN A 127 8.48 4.92 -26.90
N GLN A 128 8.31 3.79 -27.59
CA GLN A 128 9.41 2.83 -27.80
C GLN A 128 10.30 3.23 -28.98
N ASP A 129 11.55 3.59 -28.70
CA ASP A 129 12.63 3.58 -29.69
C ASP A 129 13.39 2.24 -29.60
N GLN A 130 13.64 1.58 -30.74
CA GLN A 130 14.24 0.24 -30.81
C GLN A 130 15.77 0.30 -30.66
N GLY A 131 16.25 0.83 -29.54
CA GLY A 131 17.67 0.87 -29.17
C GLY A 131 17.99 -0.05 -28.00
N GLN A 132 18.99 -0.94 -28.18
CA GLN A 132 19.64 -1.84 -27.21
C GLN A 132 18.89 -2.07 -25.88
N GLU A 133 18.16 -3.20 -25.77
CA GLU A 133 17.32 -3.52 -24.61
C GLU A 133 18.07 -3.54 -23.27
N SER A 134 18.04 -2.44 -22.53
CA SER A 134 18.44 -2.43 -21.12
C SER A 134 17.33 -3.03 -20.24
N LYS A 135 17.70 -3.86 -19.26
CA LYS A 135 16.77 -4.34 -18.23
C LYS A 135 16.74 -3.34 -17.08
N ARG A 136 15.55 -2.80 -16.79
CA ARG A 136 15.32 -1.73 -15.79
C ARG A 136 14.63 -2.31 -14.56
N ILE A 137 15.31 -2.25 -13.43
CA ILE A 137 14.93 -2.94 -12.20
C ILE A 137 14.83 -1.91 -11.07
N VAL A 138 13.73 -1.95 -10.31
CA VAL A 138 13.49 -1.04 -9.18
C VAL A 138 13.65 -1.76 -7.86
N LEU A 139 14.43 -1.20 -6.94
CA LEU A 139 14.61 -1.75 -5.59
C LEU A 139 13.64 -1.07 -4.61
N LEU A 140 12.77 -1.85 -3.98
CA LEU A 140 11.77 -1.38 -3.01
C LEU A 140 12.00 -1.99 -1.63
N GLY A 141 11.70 -1.24 -0.57
CA GLY A 141 11.85 -1.74 0.81
C GLY A 141 12.07 -0.63 1.83
N LYS A 142 12.17 -1.00 3.10
CA LYS A 142 12.39 -0.07 4.21
C LYS A 142 13.79 0.57 4.15
N THR A 143 13.95 1.73 4.77
CA THR A 143 15.25 2.34 5.03
C THR A 143 16.11 1.37 5.86
N GLY A 144 17.41 1.27 5.53
CA GLY A 144 18.34 0.38 6.24
C GLY A 144 18.28 -1.09 5.81
N TYR A 145 17.39 -1.51 4.92
CA TYR A 145 17.32 -2.92 4.46
C TYR A 145 18.36 -3.25 3.38
N GLY A 146 19.31 -2.35 3.12
CA GLY A 146 20.45 -2.62 2.24
C GLY A 146 20.16 -2.51 0.74
N LYS A 147 19.19 -1.68 0.33
CA LYS A 147 18.85 -1.47 -1.09
C LYS A 147 20.03 -0.92 -1.90
N SER A 148 20.61 0.19 -1.48
CA SER A 148 21.77 0.82 -2.13
C SER A 148 22.97 -0.12 -2.18
N SER A 149 23.23 -0.86 -1.09
CA SER A 149 24.29 -1.87 -1.04
C SER A 149 24.02 -3.02 -2.02
N LEU A 150 22.78 -3.52 -2.08
CA LEU A 150 22.38 -4.54 -3.05
C LEU A 150 22.53 -4.06 -4.49
N ALA A 151 22.18 -2.80 -4.76
CA ALA A 151 22.34 -2.20 -6.09
C ALA A 151 23.82 -2.16 -6.51
N ASN A 152 24.71 -1.71 -5.63
CA ASN A 152 26.17 -1.73 -5.87
C ASN A 152 26.68 -3.15 -6.13
N ILE A 153 26.22 -4.14 -5.36
CA ILE A 153 26.59 -5.55 -5.53
C ILE A 153 26.14 -6.06 -6.91
N ILE A 154 24.90 -5.76 -7.34
CA ILE A 154 24.39 -6.20 -8.65
C ILE A 154 25.16 -5.54 -9.79
N LEU A 155 25.52 -4.25 -9.69
CA LEU A 155 26.28 -3.54 -10.73
C LEU A 155 27.79 -3.85 -10.70
N GLY A 156 28.30 -4.45 -9.61
CA GLY A 156 29.72 -4.75 -9.44
C GLY A 156 30.58 -3.52 -9.14
N GLU A 157 30.00 -2.37 -8.86
CA GLU A 157 30.68 -1.09 -8.62
C GLU A 157 29.95 -0.28 -7.54
N ASN A 158 30.68 0.52 -6.76
CA ASN A 158 30.12 1.36 -5.68
C ASN A 158 29.59 2.70 -6.24
N LEU A 159 28.39 2.68 -6.83
CA LEU A 159 27.78 3.84 -7.49
C LEU A 159 26.74 4.55 -6.62
N PHE A 160 26.03 3.81 -5.78
CA PHE A 160 25.09 4.34 -4.81
C PHE A 160 25.78 4.58 -3.48
N THR A 161 25.52 5.74 -2.86
CA THR A 161 26.02 6.04 -1.52
C THR A 161 25.30 5.16 -0.50
N VAL A 162 26.06 4.38 0.27
CA VAL A 162 25.54 3.54 1.35
C VAL A 162 25.64 4.31 2.66
N HIS A 163 24.55 4.35 3.42
CA HIS A 163 24.49 4.98 4.73
C HIS A 163 24.13 3.91 5.78
N ASP A 164 24.95 3.83 6.83
CA ASP A 164 24.77 2.86 7.93
C ASP A 164 23.78 3.33 9.01
N SER A 165 23.26 4.56 8.90
CA SER A 165 22.34 5.12 9.89
C SER A 165 20.87 4.83 9.57
N SER A 166 20.04 4.77 10.61
CA SER A 166 18.57 4.66 10.52
C SER A 166 17.89 5.88 9.92
N VAL A 167 18.65 6.95 9.64
CA VAL A 167 18.19 8.18 8.98
C VAL A 167 18.34 7.96 7.48
N SER A 168 17.29 8.23 6.71
CA SER A 168 17.27 7.92 5.28
C SER A 168 18.37 8.64 4.50
N GLY A 169 19.46 7.93 4.23
CA GLY A 169 20.56 8.43 3.40
C GLY A 169 20.17 8.66 1.93
N THR A 170 19.29 7.83 1.37
CA THR A 170 18.74 8.05 0.02
C THR A 170 17.54 8.97 0.09
N ALA A 171 17.76 10.28 -0.11
CA ALA A 171 16.70 11.28 -0.07
C ALA A 171 15.71 11.11 -1.23
N THR A 172 16.21 10.73 -2.40
CA THR A 172 15.46 10.64 -3.66
C THR A 172 15.88 9.44 -4.50
N CYS A 173 15.03 8.99 -5.44
CA CYS A 173 15.35 7.94 -6.40
C CYS A 173 16.59 8.31 -7.20
N ARG A 174 17.48 7.33 -7.39
CA ARG A 174 18.66 7.42 -8.25
C ARG A 174 18.73 6.22 -9.15
N SER A 175 19.12 6.43 -10.41
CA SER A 175 19.31 5.38 -11.39
C SER A 175 20.77 5.29 -11.81
N GLU A 176 21.26 4.08 -11.99
CA GLU A 176 22.59 3.82 -12.54
C GLU A 176 22.51 2.69 -13.55
N THR A 177 23.26 2.82 -14.65
CA THR A 177 23.28 1.83 -15.73
C THR A 177 24.69 1.28 -15.93
N ARG A 178 24.82 -0.06 -15.96
CA ARG A 178 26.07 -0.78 -16.24
C ARG A 178 25.81 -2.04 -17.05
N ASP A 179 26.85 -2.53 -17.71
CA ASP A 179 26.85 -3.86 -18.31
C ASP A 179 27.18 -4.91 -17.23
N VAL A 180 26.25 -5.84 -17.02
CA VAL A 180 26.37 -6.95 -16.08
C VAL A 180 26.19 -8.24 -16.86
N SER A 181 27.25 -9.04 -16.98
CA SER A 181 27.24 -10.29 -17.77
C SER A 181 26.71 -10.07 -19.20
N ASP A 182 27.28 -9.10 -19.90
CA ASP A 182 26.92 -8.69 -21.28
C ASP A 182 25.49 -8.18 -21.47
N ARG A 183 24.81 -7.81 -20.37
CA ARG A 183 23.48 -7.19 -20.39
C ARG A 183 23.54 -5.82 -19.76
N LYS A 184 23.03 -4.82 -20.47
CA LYS A 184 22.84 -3.48 -19.90
C LYS A 184 21.72 -3.53 -18.86
N ILE A 185 22.06 -3.28 -17.60
CA ILE A 185 21.12 -3.23 -16.47
C ILE A 185 21.08 -1.80 -15.95
N THR A 186 19.88 -1.27 -15.81
CA THR A 186 19.60 -0.04 -15.06
C THR A 186 18.97 -0.44 -13.73
N LEU A 187 19.58 -0.05 -12.61
CA LEU A 187 18.99 -0.20 -11.28
C LEU A 187 18.54 1.16 -10.78
N VAL A 188 17.34 1.20 -10.22
CA VAL A 188 16.80 2.37 -9.53
C VAL A 188 16.74 2.06 -8.03
N ASP A 189 17.58 2.74 -7.26
CA ASP A 189 17.53 2.74 -5.80
C ASP A 189 16.50 3.79 -5.36
N THR A 190 15.48 3.33 -4.61
CA THR A 190 14.43 4.21 -4.12
C THR A 190 14.65 4.58 -2.66
N PRO A 191 14.10 5.71 -2.19
CA PRO A 191 13.96 5.99 -0.78
C PRO A 191 13.19 4.89 -0.04
N GLY A 192 13.35 4.84 1.29
CA GLY A 192 12.62 3.89 2.10
C GLY A 192 11.14 4.23 2.18
N LEU A 193 10.27 3.27 1.85
CA LEU A 193 8.82 3.49 1.85
C LEU A 193 8.23 3.66 3.25
N PHE A 194 8.94 3.28 4.31
CA PHE A 194 8.49 3.38 5.70
C PHE A 194 9.15 4.48 6.50
N ASP A 195 9.79 5.41 5.81
CA ASP A 195 10.41 6.54 6.48
C ASP A 195 9.33 7.46 7.07
N THR A 196 9.26 7.55 8.40
CA THR A 196 8.25 8.33 9.13
C THR A 196 8.44 9.83 8.98
N GLU A 197 9.58 10.25 8.44
CA GLU A 197 9.93 11.66 8.25
C GLU A 197 9.41 12.24 6.91
N ARG A 198 8.86 11.41 6.02
CA ARG A 198 8.37 11.85 4.70
C ARG A 198 6.86 12.06 4.64
N SER A 199 6.44 13.12 3.94
CA SER A 199 5.04 13.35 3.63
C SER A 199 4.53 12.38 2.56
N GLU A 200 3.20 12.21 2.47
CA GLU A 200 2.59 11.39 1.41
C GLU A 200 2.81 12.01 0.02
N GLU A 201 2.92 13.34 -0.06
CA GLU A 201 3.25 14.07 -1.29
C GLU A 201 4.67 13.76 -1.77
N ASP A 202 5.65 13.72 -0.85
CA ASP A 202 7.03 13.36 -1.18
C ASP A 202 7.10 11.92 -1.73
N LEU A 203 6.41 10.98 -1.09
CA LEU A 203 6.38 9.59 -1.54
C LEU A 203 5.74 9.45 -2.93
N ARG A 204 4.68 10.21 -3.23
CA ARG A 204 4.09 10.23 -4.58
C ARG A 204 5.05 10.78 -5.63
N SER A 205 5.77 11.86 -5.28
CA SER A 205 6.81 12.43 -6.15
C SER A 205 7.91 11.42 -6.46
N GLU A 206 8.33 10.65 -5.46
CA GLU A 206 9.35 9.61 -5.63
C GLU A 206 8.86 8.43 -6.47
N VAL A 207 7.58 8.06 -6.40
CA VAL A 207 7.00 7.06 -7.31
C VAL A 207 7.00 7.56 -8.75
N LEU A 208 6.58 8.81 -8.98
CA LEU A 208 6.66 9.41 -10.32
C LEU A 208 8.09 9.45 -10.84
N ARG A 209 9.04 9.86 -10.00
CA ARG A 209 10.45 9.90 -10.34
C ARG A 209 10.99 8.51 -10.69
N CYS A 210 10.64 7.49 -9.90
CA CYS A 210 11.01 6.10 -10.18
C CYS A 210 10.55 5.66 -11.57
N ILE A 211 9.34 6.03 -11.98
CA ILE A 211 8.77 5.70 -13.29
C ILE A 211 9.53 6.44 -14.41
N THR A 212 9.80 7.75 -14.23
CA THR A 212 10.53 8.54 -15.23
C THR A 212 11.96 8.04 -15.43
N GLU A 213 12.65 7.67 -14.34
CA GLU A 213 14.00 7.11 -14.38
C GLU A 213 14.03 5.71 -15.03
N CYS A 214 12.87 5.04 -15.11
CA CYS A 214 12.73 3.70 -15.69
C CYS A 214 12.13 3.71 -17.11
N ALA A 215 12.07 4.84 -17.81
CA ALA A 215 11.56 4.86 -19.18
C ALA A 215 12.38 3.94 -20.13
N PRO A 216 11.75 3.25 -21.11
CA PRO A 216 10.32 3.22 -21.46
C PRO A 216 9.42 2.29 -20.61
N GLY A 217 9.91 1.73 -19.49
CA GLY A 217 9.09 0.89 -18.60
C GLY A 217 9.89 0.03 -17.63
N ILE A 218 9.29 -0.38 -16.52
CA ILE A 218 9.95 -1.23 -15.51
C ILE A 218 9.86 -2.71 -15.92
N HIS A 219 10.98 -3.44 -15.83
CA HIS A 219 11.02 -4.87 -16.15
C HIS A 219 10.81 -5.76 -14.92
N ALA A 220 11.33 -5.35 -13.76
CA ALA A 220 11.21 -6.12 -12.53
C ALA A 220 11.30 -5.22 -11.31
N PHE A 221 10.76 -5.72 -10.20
CA PHE A 221 10.90 -5.13 -8.88
C PHE A 221 11.69 -6.06 -7.98
N LEU A 222 12.65 -5.55 -7.23
CA LEU A 222 13.31 -6.27 -6.15
C LEU A 222 12.76 -5.75 -4.82
N ILE A 223 12.00 -6.58 -4.11
CA ILE A 223 11.51 -6.26 -2.78
C ILE A 223 12.57 -6.72 -1.77
N VAL A 224 13.27 -5.76 -1.18
CA VAL A 224 14.39 -5.99 -0.27
C VAL A 224 13.89 -6.07 1.16
N LEU A 225 14.11 -7.21 1.80
CA LEU A 225 13.76 -7.50 3.19
C LEU A 225 15.01 -7.92 3.96
N LYS A 226 15.12 -7.50 5.23
CA LYS A 226 16.17 -8.01 6.12
C LYS A 226 15.86 -9.46 6.52
N VAL A 227 16.89 -10.28 6.66
CA VAL A 227 16.78 -11.63 7.21
C VAL A 227 16.54 -11.55 8.72
N GLU A 228 15.27 -11.48 9.08
CA GLU A 228 14.80 -11.49 10.45
C GLU A 228 13.41 -12.15 10.52
N ARG A 229 12.78 -12.13 11.71
CA ARG A 229 11.39 -12.60 11.80
C ARG A 229 10.51 -11.67 10.98
N PHE A 230 9.72 -12.23 10.07
CA PHE A 230 8.70 -11.46 9.36
C PHE A 230 7.64 -11.00 10.35
N THR A 231 7.56 -9.69 10.60
CA THR A 231 6.63 -9.05 11.53
C THR A 231 5.52 -8.30 10.80
N GLU A 232 4.57 -7.74 11.55
CA GLU A 232 3.56 -6.83 11.02
C GLU A 232 4.17 -5.61 10.31
N GLN A 233 5.40 -5.21 10.68
CA GLN A 233 6.11 -4.12 10.00
C GLN A 233 6.48 -4.50 8.56
N GLU A 234 7.00 -5.71 8.33
CA GLU A 234 7.31 -6.19 6.98
C GLU A 234 6.03 -6.31 6.14
N GLN A 235 4.92 -6.75 6.73
CA GLN A 235 3.64 -6.79 6.04
C GLN A 235 3.13 -5.39 5.67
N ALA A 236 3.38 -4.39 6.53
CA ALA A 236 3.08 -3.01 6.23
C ALA A 236 3.93 -2.49 5.05
N VAL A 237 5.22 -2.87 4.96
CA VAL A 237 6.10 -2.58 3.79
C VAL A 237 5.47 -3.03 2.49
N ILE A 238 5.06 -4.30 2.41
CA ILE A 238 4.40 -4.84 1.20
C ILE A 238 3.09 -4.12 0.91
N SER A 239 2.31 -3.81 1.95
CA SER A 239 1.02 -3.12 1.79
C SER A 239 1.21 -1.72 1.19
N ARG A 240 2.21 -0.97 1.65
CA ARG A 240 2.52 0.38 1.14
C ARG A 240 3.11 0.32 -0.27
N ILE A 241 3.95 -0.68 -0.57
CA ILE A 241 4.38 -0.94 -1.95
C ILE A 241 3.16 -1.08 -2.88
N CYS A 242 2.19 -1.91 -2.52
CA CYS A 242 0.99 -2.13 -3.34
C CYS A 242 0.09 -0.88 -3.43
N GLU A 243 0.03 -0.06 -2.38
CA GLU A 243 -0.73 1.19 -2.38
C GLU A 243 -0.19 2.21 -3.39
N TYR A 244 1.14 2.26 -3.52
CA TYR A 244 1.84 3.23 -4.34
C TYR A 244 2.09 2.78 -5.78
N PHE A 245 2.48 1.52 -5.96
CA PHE A 245 2.89 0.97 -7.26
C PHE A 245 1.84 0.06 -7.89
N SER A 246 0.65 -0.10 -7.29
CA SER A 246 -0.35 -1.14 -7.64
C SER A 246 0.05 -2.53 -7.14
N GLN A 247 -0.95 -3.41 -6.99
CA GLN A 247 -0.74 -4.81 -6.60
C GLN A 247 -0.15 -5.63 -7.77
N ASP A 248 -0.32 -5.16 -9.01
CA ASP A 248 0.11 -5.85 -10.22
C ASP A 248 1.64 -6.02 -10.31
N ILE A 249 2.41 -5.17 -9.61
CA ILE A 249 3.88 -5.27 -9.59
C ILE A 249 4.36 -6.58 -8.97
N LEU A 250 3.55 -7.21 -8.12
CA LEU A 250 3.89 -8.47 -7.48
C LEU A 250 4.07 -9.60 -8.51
N ASN A 251 3.44 -9.48 -9.69
CA ASN A 251 3.63 -10.40 -10.81
C ASN A 251 5.03 -10.30 -11.44
N HIS A 252 5.74 -9.19 -11.19
CA HIS A 252 7.06 -8.89 -11.71
C HIS A 252 8.09 -8.68 -10.58
N ALA A 253 7.74 -9.09 -9.35
CA ALA A 253 8.56 -8.89 -8.17
C ALA A 253 9.38 -10.14 -7.81
N VAL A 254 10.62 -9.92 -7.40
CA VAL A 254 11.47 -10.91 -6.74
C VAL A 254 11.77 -10.40 -5.34
N VAL A 255 11.57 -11.25 -4.33
CA VAL A 255 11.93 -10.92 -2.95
C VAL A 255 13.40 -11.24 -2.71
N VAL A 256 14.16 -10.26 -2.23
CA VAL A 256 15.58 -10.40 -1.91
C VAL A 256 15.78 -10.21 -0.42
N PHE A 257 16.45 -11.18 0.20
CA PHE A 257 16.75 -11.17 1.62
C PHE A 257 18.20 -10.72 1.86
N THR A 258 18.40 -9.67 2.66
CA THR A 258 19.70 -9.09 3.02
C THR A 258 20.10 -9.41 4.46
N PHE A 259 21.36 -9.20 4.85
CA PHE A 259 21.88 -9.55 6.19
C PHE A 259 21.82 -11.05 6.52
N GLY A 260 21.92 -11.92 5.52
CA GLY A 260 21.91 -13.37 5.72
C GLY A 260 23.08 -13.91 6.56
N ASN A 261 24.15 -13.13 6.72
CA ASN A 261 25.26 -13.43 7.64
C ASN A 261 24.85 -13.38 9.13
N GLU A 262 23.71 -12.76 9.46
CA GLU A 262 23.17 -12.75 10.83
C GLU A 262 22.46 -14.07 11.18
N LEU A 263 22.27 -14.99 10.23
CA LEU A 263 21.75 -16.33 10.51
C LEU A 263 22.85 -17.24 11.05
N GLY A 264 22.63 -17.79 12.25
CA GLY A 264 23.50 -18.83 12.81
C GLY A 264 23.68 -20.02 11.86
N GLU A 265 24.90 -20.56 11.82
CA GLU A 265 25.27 -21.70 10.99
C GLU A 265 24.31 -22.88 11.24
N GLY A 266 23.49 -23.23 10.24
CA GLY A 266 22.54 -24.34 10.31
C GLY A 266 21.13 -24.03 9.82
N LYS A 267 20.75 -22.75 9.73
CA LYS A 267 19.44 -22.33 9.18
C LYS A 267 19.55 -21.93 7.70
N LYS A 268 19.95 -22.87 6.84
CA LYS A 268 19.85 -22.68 5.39
C LYS A 268 18.45 -23.06 4.95
N SER A 269 17.58 -22.09 4.67
CA SER A 269 16.34 -22.39 3.97
C SER A 269 16.69 -22.93 2.58
N ARG A 270 15.92 -23.90 2.08
CA ARG A 270 15.91 -24.26 0.66
C ARG A 270 15.25 -23.13 -0.12
N SER A 271 15.94 -22.00 -0.24
CA SER A 271 15.58 -20.92 -1.13
C SER A 271 16.57 -20.95 -2.28
N THR A 272 16.10 -20.78 -3.51
CA THR A 272 16.95 -20.49 -4.67
C THR A 272 17.85 -19.33 -4.29
N SER A 273 19.07 -19.67 -3.87
CA SER A 273 20.03 -18.72 -3.38
C SER A 273 20.61 -18.08 -4.61
N VAL A 274 20.26 -16.83 -4.91
CA VAL A 274 21.12 -16.01 -5.75
C VAL A 274 22.38 -15.78 -4.92
N ARG A 275 23.30 -16.73 -5.02
CA ARG A 275 24.64 -16.63 -4.46
C ARG A 275 25.38 -15.68 -5.39
N ILE A 276 25.36 -14.39 -5.08
CA ILE A 276 26.36 -13.47 -5.63
C ILE A 276 27.65 -13.81 -4.88
N LYS A 277 28.44 -14.71 -5.46
CA LYS A 277 29.81 -14.96 -5.04
C LYS A 277 30.65 -13.81 -5.56
N ASN A 278 31.37 -13.14 -4.67
CA ASN A 278 32.60 -12.44 -5.04
C ASN A 278 33.66 -13.46 -5.48
#